data_AF-A0A803YM67-F1
#
_entry.id   AF-A0A803YM67-F1
#
_cell.length_a   1.000
_cell.length_b   1.000
_cell.length_c   1.000
_cell.angle_alpha   90.00
_cell.angle_beta   90.00
_cell.angle_gamma   90.00
#
_symmetry.space_group_name_H-M   'P 1'
#
loop_
_entity.id
_entity.type
_entity.pdbx_description
1 polymer ?
#
loop_
_entity_poly.entity_id
_entity_poly.type
_entity_poly.pdbx_seq_one_letter_code
_entity_poly.pdbx_strand_id
1 'polypeptide(L)'
;MPCLYSSSFLILLQAELGKPLRNCYTLPGLDFSYGLYIERTDGGVPEAIGHWNTVKPRMSLTQNMPRDFITMNRGALKAGYTTAREFNLYYKAKDIRCKDDEYSRFRRSPPHVPPDRTYGIPARKITATNSREKT
;
A
#
# COMPACT_ATOMS: atom_id res chain seq x y z
N MET A 1 -25.95 70.16 12.73
CA MET A 1 -25.42 70.04 14.11
C MET A 1 -25.18 68.57 14.40
N PRO A 2 -23.93 68.15 14.65
CA PRO A 2 -23.54 66.76 14.80
C PRO A 2 -23.63 66.33 16.28
N CYS A 3 -24.06 65.09 16.54
CA CYS A 3 -23.84 64.43 17.81
C CYS A 3 -22.88 63.25 17.57
N LEU A 4 -21.60 63.50 17.80
CA LEU A 4 -20.58 62.49 18.01
C LEU A 4 -20.70 62.00 19.46
N TYR A 5 -21.11 60.76 19.65
CA TYR A 5 -20.95 59.97 20.88
C TYR A 5 -20.98 58.51 20.40
N SER A 6 -20.12 57.60 20.82
CA SER A 6 -18.99 57.64 21.72
C SER A 6 -18.40 56.23 21.60
N SER A 7 -17.08 56.17 21.51
CA SER A 7 -16.24 55.09 21.99
C SER A 7 -16.76 53.67 21.77
N SER A 8 -16.35 53.08 20.65
CA SER A 8 -15.77 51.74 20.58
C SER A 8 -15.92 50.91 21.86
N PHE A 9 -17.07 50.25 22.02
CA PHE A 9 -17.25 49.21 23.04
C PHE A 9 -16.49 47.96 22.57
N LEU A 10 -15.16 48.06 22.62
CA LEU A 10 -14.27 46.92 22.50
C LEU A 10 -14.40 46.15 23.82
N ILE A 11 -15.40 45.27 23.91
CA ILE A 11 -15.46 44.28 24.98
C ILE A 11 -14.23 43.41 24.82
N LEU A 12 -13.22 43.69 25.65
CA LEU A 12 -12.15 42.76 25.97
C LEU A 12 -12.82 41.56 26.64
N LEU A 13 -13.24 40.59 25.82
CA LEU A 13 -13.60 39.25 26.28
C LEU A 13 -12.42 38.75 27.11
N GLN A 14 -12.63 38.63 28.42
CA GLN A 14 -11.63 38.13 29.35
C GLN A 14 -11.19 36.74 28.87
N ALA A 15 -9.95 36.64 28.38
CA ALA A 15 -9.38 35.38 27.98
C ALA A 15 -9.33 34.46 29.23
N GLU A 16 -10.00 33.31 29.18
CA GLU A 16 -9.94 32.32 30.24
C GLU A 16 -8.55 31.67 30.24
N LEU A 17 -7.59 32.28 30.95
CA LEU A 17 -6.24 31.76 31.09
C LEU A 17 -6.29 30.33 31.65
N GLY A 18 -5.62 29.40 30.97
CA GLY A 18 -5.54 28.00 31.37
C GLY A 18 -6.67 27.10 30.84
N LYS A 19 -7.67 27.65 30.15
CA LYS A 19 -8.67 26.83 29.45
C LYS A 19 -8.35 26.75 27.95
N PRO A 20 -8.56 25.59 27.31
CA PRO A 20 -8.45 25.50 25.86
C PRO A 20 -9.50 26.40 25.19
N LEU A 21 -9.18 26.88 24.00
CA LEU A 21 -10.13 27.67 23.19
C LEU A 21 -11.42 26.86 23.00
N ARG A 22 -12.56 27.48 23.32
CA ARG A 22 -13.86 26.84 23.16
C ARG A 22 -14.13 26.63 21.68
N ASN A 23 -14.06 25.37 21.25
CA ASN A 23 -14.47 24.97 19.92
C ASN A 23 -15.96 24.60 20.00
N CYS A 24 -16.84 25.41 19.40
CA CYS A 24 -18.30 25.33 19.57
C CYS A 24 -18.95 24.12 18.87
N TYR A 25 -18.25 23.00 18.74
CA TYR A 25 -18.81 21.77 18.20
C TYR A 25 -19.50 20.96 19.29
N THR A 26 -20.63 20.35 18.95
CA THR A 26 -21.29 19.35 19.78
C THR A 26 -20.41 18.11 19.83
N LEU A 27 -19.79 17.88 21.00
CA LEU A 27 -18.98 16.69 21.22
C LEU A 27 -19.89 15.47 21.47
N PRO A 28 -19.46 14.28 21.03
CA PRO A 28 -20.03 13.01 21.48
C PRO A 28 -20.17 12.93 23.01
N GLY A 29 -21.14 12.12 23.49
CA GLY A 29 -21.43 11.96 24.92
C GLY A 29 -20.25 11.43 25.74
N LEU A 30 -20.39 11.42 27.06
CA LEU A 30 -19.32 11.06 27.99
C LEU A 30 -18.75 9.64 27.77
N ASP A 31 -19.57 8.73 27.25
CA ASP A 31 -19.19 7.33 27.00
C ASP A 31 -18.38 7.15 25.69
N PHE A 32 -18.15 8.22 24.93
CA PHE A 32 -17.38 8.17 23.70
C PHE A 32 -15.88 8.24 23.95
N SER A 33 -15.16 7.20 23.54
CA SER A 33 -13.70 7.19 23.52
C SER A 33 -13.18 7.74 22.19
N TYR A 34 -12.42 8.82 22.24
CA TYR A 34 -11.72 9.35 21.07
C TYR A 34 -10.51 8.47 20.72
N GLY A 35 -10.25 8.32 19.43
CA GLY A 35 -9.13 7.53 18.91
C GLY A 35 -9.59 6.35 18.07
N LEU A 36 -8.65 5.68 17.43
CA LEU A 36 -8.91 4.48 16.63
C LEU A 36 -8.95 3.27 17.57
N TYR A 37 -10.13 2.67 17.71
CA TYR A 37 -10.26 1.38 18.37
C TYR A 37 -9.86 0.27 17.39
N ILE A 38 -8.78 -0.45 17.72
CA ILE A 38 -8.32 -1.61 16.95
C ILE A 38 -8.90 -2.85 17.63
N GLU A 39 -10.02 -3.33 17.11
CA GLU A 39 -10.60 -4.60 17.52
C GLU A 39 -9.62 -5.73 17.23
N ARG A 40 -9.13 -6.36 18.30
CA ARG A 40 -8.39 -7.61 18.18
C ARG A 40 -9.40 -8.74 17.99
N THR A 41 -9.56 -9.17 16.75
CA THR A 41 -10.29 -10.40 16.43
C THR A 41 -9.43 -11.65 16.67
N ASP A 42 -8.13 -11.47 16.87
CA ASP A 42 -7.17 -12.55 17.04
C ASP A 42 -7.28 -13.13 18.47
N GLY A 43 -7.44 -14.45 18.59
CA GLY A 43 -7.45 -15.24 19.82
C GLY A 43 -6.09 -15.34 20.52
N GLY A 44 -5.22 -14.35 20.28
CA GLY A 44 -3.95 -14.16 20.94
C GLY A 44 -2.87 -15.18 20.56
N VAL A 45 -1.91 -15.33 21.46
CA VAL A 45 -0.77 -16.25 21.31
C VAL A 45 -1.17 -17.70 20.99
N PRO A 46 -2.18 -18.31 21.64
CA PRO A 46 -2.49 -19.71 21.36
C PRO A 46 -3.03 -19.91 19.94
N GLU A 47 -3.83 -18.98 19.41
CA GLU A 47 -4.33 -19.06 18.04
C GLU A 47 -3.19 -18.87 17.01
N ALA A 48 -2.24 -17.98 17.30
CA ALA A 48 -1.07 -17.74 16.44
C ALA A 48 -0.09 -18.93 16.37
N ILE A 49 0.08 -19.68 17.46
CA ILE A 49 0.97 -20.86 17.50
C ILE A 49 0.26 -22.11 16.96
N GLY A 50 -1.05 -22.25 17.23
CA GLY A 50 -1.81 -23.46 16.92
C GLY A 50 -2.32 -23.57 15.48
N HIS A 51 -2.30 -22.48 14.70
CA HIS A 51 -2.81 -22.46 13.34
C HIS A 51 -1.71 -22.23 12.30
N TRP A 52 -1.55 -23.19 11.37
CA TRP A 52 -0.84 -22.93 10.12
C TRP A 52 -1.75 -22.08 9.22
N ASN A 53 -1.57 -20.77 9.30
CA ASN A 53 -2.24 -19.85 8.37
C ASN A 53 -1.65 -20.07 6.97
N THR A 54 -2.27 -20.96 6.20
CA THR A 54 -1.96 -21.07 4.79
C THR A 54 -2.44 -19.79 4.16
N VAL A 55 -1.53 -18.94 3.68
CA VAL A 55 -1.88 -17.73 2.94
C VAL A 55 -2.76 -18.17 1.80
N LYS A 56 -4.08 -17.99 1.95
CA LYS A 56 -4.99 -18.12 0.81
C LYS A 56 -4.47 -17.08 -0.17
N PRO A 57 -4.08 -17.48 -1.40
CA PRO A 57 -3.70 -16.49 -2.39
C PRO A 57 -4.85 -15.50 -2.42
N ARG A 58 -4.57 -14.24 -2.07
CA ARG A 58 -5.52 -13.15 -2.32
C ARG A 58 -5.86 -13.36 -3.79
N MET A 59 -7.10 -13.73 -4.07
CA MET A 59 -7.63 -13.59 -5.42
C MET A 59 -7.24 -12.19 -5.80
N SER A 60 -6.30 -12.07 -6.73
CA SER A 60 -5.68 -10.80 -7.08
C SER A 60 -6.83 -9.83 -7.23
N LEU A 61 -6.95 -8.87 -6.30
CA LEU A 61 -7.80 -7.70 -6.48
C LEU A 61 -7.54 -7.31 -7.91
N THR A 62 -8.54 -7.44 -8.79
CA THR A 62 -8.40 -7.28 -10.22
C THR A 62 -7.60 -6.02 -10.42
N GLN A 63 -6.28 -6.15 -10.63
CA GLN A 63 -5.44 -4.99 -10.75
C GLN A 63 -5.97 -4.40 -12.04
N ASN A 64 -6.62 -3.25 -11.94
CA ASN A 64 -7.15 -2.60 -13.12
C ASN A 64 -5.93 -2.31 -13.97
N MET A 65 -5.69 -3.18 -14.97
CA MET A 65 -4.50 -3.14 -15.80
C MET A 65 -4.36 -1.70 -16.27
N PRO A 66 -3.21 -1.06 -16.00
CA PRO A 66 -3.05 0.35 -16.29
C PRO A 66 -3.28 0.57 -17.78
N ARG A 67 -3.88 1.69 -18.12
CA ARG A 67 -4.21 2.03 -19.50
C ARG A 67 -2.93 2.33 -20.27
N ASP A 68 -2.82 1.80 -21.49
CA ASP A 68 -1.67 2.06 -22.36
C ASP A 68 -1.87 3.38 -23.11
N PHE A 69 -1.46 4.47 -22.44
CA PHE A 69 -1.56 5.81 -23.00
C PHE A 69 -0.74 5.99 -24.28
N ILE A 70 0.37 5.26 -24.45
CA ILE A 70 1.25 5.41 -25.63
C ILE A 70 0.54 4.84 -26.85
N THR A 71 0.05 3.61 -26.76
CA THR A 71 -0.66 2.96 -27.87
C THR A 71 -1.96 3.69 -28.20
N MET A 72 -2.70 4.15 -27.18
CA MET A 72 -3.91 4.92 -27.40
C MET A 72 -3.65 6.27 -28.07
N ASN A 73 -2.64 7.03 -27.63
CA ASN A 73 -2.32 8.33 -28.22
C ASN A 73 -1.87 8.19 -29.67
N ARG A 74 -1.07 7.17 -29.98
CA ARG A 74 -0.69 6.86 -31.36
C ARG A 74 -1.90 6.54 -32.23
N GLY A 75 -2.86 5.77 -31.72
CA GLY A 75 -4.09 5.45 -32.42
C GLY A 75 -5.01 6.66 -32.62
N ALA A 76 -5.10 7.54 -31.63
CA ALA A 76 -5.89 8.77 -31.71
C ALA A 76 -5.31 9.72 -32.77
N LEU A 77 -3.99 9.90 -32.79
CA LEU A 77 -3.30 10.67 -33.82
C LEU A 77 -3.50 10.08 -35.22
N LYS A 78 -3.42 8.75 -35.34
CA LYS A 78 -3.67 8.05 -36.62
C LYS A 78 -5.12 8.21 -37.10
N ALA A 79 -6.06 8.39 -36.18
CA ALA A 79 -7.47 8.67 -36.47
C ALA A 79 -7.76 10.15 -36.75
N GLY A 80 -6.76 11.03 -36.66
CA GLY A 80 -6.89 12.45 -36.97
C GLY A 80 -7.42 13.32 -35.83
N TYR A 81 -7.48 12.80 -34.60
CA TYR A 81 -7.85 13.62 -33.44
C TYR A 81 -6.71 14.56 -33.06
N THR A 82 -7.05 15.82 -32.81
CA THR A 82 -6.07 16.88 -32.51
C THR A 82 -6.39 17.62 -31.21
N THR A 83 -7.65 17.59 -30.76
CA THR A 83 -8.11 18.34 -29.58
C THR A 83 -8.23 17.45 -28.35
N ALA A 84 -7.89 17.96 -27.16
CA ALA A 84 -7.99 17.20 -25.90
C ALA A 84 -9.38 16.58 -25.65
N ARG A 85 -10.46 17.28 -26.05
CA ARG A 85 -11.84 16.78 -25.97
C ARG A 85 -12.05 15.54 -26.84
N GLU A 86 -11.47 15.52 -28.02
CA GLU A 86 -11.55 14.40 -28.95
C GLU A 86 -10.76 13.20 -28.46
N PHE A 87 -9.57 13.45 -27.90
CA PHE A 87 -8.81 12.41 -27.20
C PHE A 87 -9.61 11.80 -26.06
N ASN A 88 -10.30 12.61 -25.25
CA ASN A 88 -11.18 12.11 -24.19
C ASN A 88 -12.33 11.24 -24.73
N LEU A 89 -12.91 11.58 -25.90
CA LEU A 89 -13.91 10.74 -26.56
C LEU A 89 -13.30 9.43 -27.08
N TYR A 90 -12.11 9.52 -27.68
CA TYR A 90 -11.36 8.35 -28.16
C TYR A 90 -11.02 7.39 -27.01
N TYR A 91 -10.63 7.91 -25.85
CA TYR A 91 -10.32 7.11 -24.67
C TYR A 91 -11.55 6.36 -24.15
N LYS A 92 -12.74 6.97 -24.21
CA LYS A 92 -13.98 6.30 -23.81
C LYS A 92 -14.37 5.20 -24.80
N ALA A 93 -14.13 5.41 -26.09
CA ALA A 93 -14.49 4.45 -27.15
C ALA A 93 -13.48 3.29 -27.29
N LYS A 94 -12.20 3.53 -27.07
CA LYS A 94 -11.12 2.54 -27.23
C LYS A 94 -10.28 2.45 -25.94
N ASP A 95 -10.69 1.56 -25.05
CA ASP A 95 -9.92 1.20 -23.85
C ASP A 95 -8.87 0.14 -24.17
N ILE A 96 -7.61 0.55 -24.31
CA ILE A 96 -6.47 -0.35 -24.50
C ILE A 96 -5.71 -0.39 -23.17
N ARG A 97 -5.64 -1.57 -22.54
CA ARG A 97 -4.92 -1.78 -21.29
C ARG A 97 -3.58 -2.45 -21.56
N CYS A 98 -2.57 -2.08 -20.79
CA CYS A 98 -1.26 -2.74 -20.81
C CYS A 98 -1.47 -4.22 -20.49
N LYS A 99 -1.06 -5.11 -21.39
CA LYS A 99 -0.99 -6.54 -21.09
C LYS A 99 -0.02 -6.75 -19.93
N ASP A 100 -0.32 -7.68 -19.04
CA ASP A 100 0.54 -8.08 -17.91
C ASP A 100 1.80 -8.85 -18.38
N ASP A 101 2.43 -8.39 -19.46
CA ASP A 101 3.60 -9.04 -20.05
C ASP A 101 4.83 -8.90 -19.12
N GLU A 102 4.77 -8.01 -18.13
CA GLU A 102 5.78 -7.88 -17.09
C GLU A 102 5.61 -8.87 -15.92
N TYR A 103 4.44 -9.51 -15.77
CA TYR A 103 4.25 -10.58 -14.78
C TYR A 103 4.74 -11.96 -15.28
N SER A 104 5.06 -12.07 -16.58
CA SER A 104 5.57 -13.31 -17.19
C SER A 104 6.99 -13.67 -16.72
N ARG A 105 7.84 -12.69 -16.39
CA ARG A 105 9.20 -12.93 -15.88
C ARG A 105 9.22 -13.60 -14.49
N PHE A 106 8.08 -13.60 -13.79
CA PHE A 106 7.90 -14.19 -12.47
C PHE A 106 7.02 -15.46 -12.47
N ARG A 107 6.76 -16.09 -13.63
CA ARG A 107 6.44 -17.52 -13.69
C ARG A 107 7.69 -18.34 -13.32
N ARG A 108 8.21 -18.09 -12.12
CA ARG A 108 9.24 -18.87 -11.43
C ARG A 108 8.58 -20.11 -10.82
N SER A 109 8.03 -20.99 -11.66
CA SER A 109 8.18 -22.39 -11.30
C SER A 109 9.68 -22.63 -11.16
N PRO A 110 10.18 -23.17 -10.03
CA PRO A 110 11.57 -23.59 -9.97
C PRO A 110 11.87 -24.44 -11.21
N PRO A 111 13.03 -24.25 -11.87
CA PRO A 111 13.41 -25.12 -12.97
C PRO A 111 13.30 -26.57 -12.49
N HIS A 112 12.72 -27.46 -13.30
CA HIS A 112 12.48 -28.85 -12.91
C HIS A 112 13.81 -29.47 -12.47
N VAL A 113 13.94 -29.80 -11.17
CA VAL A 113 15.14 -30.40 -10.61
C VAL A 113 14.90 -31.89 -10.40
N PRO A 114 15.82 -32.78 -10.85
CA PRO A 114 15.73 -34.21 -10.55
C PRO A 114 15.73 -34.46 -9.03
N PRO A 115 15.02 -35.49 -8.56
CA PRO A 115 14.91 -35.80 -7.12
C PRO A 115 16.25 -36.18 -6.47
N ASP A 116 17.27 -36.54 -7.25
CA ASP A 116 18.60 -36.92 -6.77
C ASP A 116 19.57 -35.72 -6.63
N ARG A 117 19.10 -34.49 -6.81
CA ARG A 117 19.97 -33.31 -6.68
C ARG A 117 20.09 -32.88 -5.22
N THR A 118 21.24 -33.18 -4.62
CA THR A 118 21.59 -32.67 -3.29
C THR A 118 21.98 -31.18 -3.39
N TYR A 119 21.30 -30.33 -2.63
CA TYR A 119 21.65 -28.92 -2.48
C TYR A 119 22.63 -28.73 -1.32
N GLY A 120 23.66 -27.89 -1.52
CA GLY A 120 24.66 -27.57 -0.50
C GLY A 120 26.09 -27.65 -1.02
N ILE A 121 27.04 -27.13 -0.23
CA ILE A 121 28.47 -27.23 -0.52
C ILE A 121 28.96 -28.56 0.07
N PRO A 122 29.56 -29.47 -0.72
CA PRO A 122 30.06 -30.73 -0.19
C PRO A 122 31.17 -30.47 0.83
N ALA A 123 31.18 -31.24 1.92
CA ALA A 123 32.21 -31.13 2.95
C ALA A 123 33.61 -31.36 2.33
N ARG A 124 34.58 -30.48 2.68
CA ARG A 124 35.97 -30.66 2.25
C ARG A 124 36.50 -32.00 2.78
N LYS A 125 37.03 -32.83 1.89
CA LYS A 125 37.72 -34.07 2.26
C LYS A 125 38.97 -33.71 3.07
N ILE A 126 39.06 -34.20 4.30
CA ILE A 126 40.25 -34.07 5.15
C ILE A 126 41.12 -35.30 4.88
N THR A 127 42.29 -35.11 4.28
CA THR A 127 43.30 -36.17 4.16
C THR A 127 44.11 -36.22 5.45
N ALA A 128 43.78 -37.13 6.36
CA ALA A 128 44.62 -37.39 7.51
C ALA A 128 45.85 -38.22 7.08
N THR A 129 47.02 -37.59 7.00
CA THR A 129 48.30 -38.31 6.90
C THR A 129 48.65 -38.83 8.29
N ASN A 130 48.50 -40.14 8.49
CA ASN A 130 48.85 -40.82 9.73
C ASN A 130 50.38 -41.02 9.77
N SER A 131 51.13 -40.11 10.41
CA SER A 131 52.53 -40.34 10.73
C SER A 131 52.62 -41.18 12.00
N ARG A 132 52.39 -42.48 11.87
CA ARG A 132 52.91 -43.48 12.81
C ARG A 132 54.24 -43.97 12.24
N GLU A 133 55.33 -43.36 12.64
CA GLU A 133 56.62 -44.05 12.69
C GLU A 133 57.23 -43.86 14.08
N LYS A 134 57.85 -44.94 14.50
CA LYS A 134 58.04 -45.44 15.84
C LYS A 134 59.54 -45.47 16.09
N THR A 135 60.01 -44.76 17.11
CA THR A 135 61.12 -45.16 18.01
C THR A 135 61.26 -44.13 19.12
#